data_AF-A0A2V6DH25-F1
#
_entry.id   AF-A0A2V6DH25-F1
#
_cell.length_a   1.000
_cell.length_b   1.000
_cell.length_c   1.000
_cell.angle_alpha   90.00
_cell.angle_beta   90.00
_cell.angle_gamma   90.00
#
_symmetry.space_group_name_H-M   'P 1'
#
loop_
_entity.id
_entity.type
_entity.pdbx_description
1 polymer ?
#
loop_
_entity_poly.entity_id
_entity_poly.type
_entity_poly.pdbx_seq_one_letter_code
_entity_poly.pdbx_strand_id
1 'polypeptide(L)'
;MNKTPRPLEPHMVRANVRSLPNWLFCWKTLVIACLFLVGVVGYIDYLTGYERPLLLFYLLPVSLAAWFGSLPTALGIAVVSIAVSMLSDVAAGIPALGFWNAGMAFISYALFAGLLSKLLTLVGELDRRVQERTAALQREVAERQRLDREIAQVADRERRRLGQDLHDRLGQYLTGTALAAQVLKEKLAAKSAPEVAEAEKLVNYIEEGIDLTRNLARGFFSPELEADGLSVALEGLAENISERFAINCIFHGEESIPVRDSAVATQLYRIAQ
;
A
#
# COMPACT_ATOMS: atom_id res chain seq x y z
N MET A 1 -7.70 -6.30 -16.33
CA MET A 1 -6.97 -5.04 -16.60
C MET A 1 -7.39 -4.01 -15.55
N ASN A 2 -6.85 -4.13 -14.34
CA ASN A 2 -7.31 -3.35 -13.18
C ASN A 2 -6.36 -2.16 -12.98
N LYS A 3 -6.83 -0.94 -13.29
CA LYS A 3 -6.06 0.28 -13.04
C LYS A 3 -6.14 0.59 -11.55
N THR A 4 -5.04 0.33 -10.83
CA THR A 4 -4.85 0.84 -9.47
C THR A 4 -5.02 2.37 -9.46
N PRO A 5 -5.78 2.94 -8.50
CA PRO A 5 -5.88 4.38 -8.37
C PRO A 5 -4.51 4.94 -7.97
N ARG A 6 -4.03 5.92 -8.74
CA ARG A 6 -2.80 6.67 -8.44
C ARG A 6 -2.96 7.31 -7.05
N PRO A 7 -2.02 7.11 -6.10
CA PRO A 7 -2.08 7.80 -4.83
C PRO A 7 -2.00 9.32 -5.09
N LEU A 8 -2.92 10.06 -4.49
CA LEU A 8 -2.90 11.52 -4.45
C LEU A 8 -1.62 11.94 -3.73
N GLU A 9 -0.64 12.39 -4.51
CA GLU A 9 0.63 12.76 -3.94
C GLU A 9 0.51 14.05 -3.10
N PRO A 10 1.00 14.07 -1.85
CA PRO A 10 0.92 15.25 -0.97
C PRO A 10 1.87 16.40 -1.33
N HIS A 11 2.52 16.36 -2.49
CA HIS A 11 3.67 17.23 -2.82
C HIS A 11 3.31 18.69 -3.18
N MET A 12 2.07 19.13 -3.00
CA MET A 12 1.65 20.48 -3.42
C MET A 12 1.88 21.59 -2.38
N VAL A 13 2.23 21.28 -1.12
CA VAL A 13 2.37 22.32 -0.08
C VAL A 13 3.82 22.82 0.07
N ARG A 14 4.80 22.05 -0.38
CA ARG A 14 6.10 22.63 -0.74
C ARG A 14 6.04 22.94 -2.22
N ALA A 15 6.01 24.23 -2.56
CA ALA A 15 6.56 24.67 -3.83
C ALA A 15 7.86 23.87 -4.08
N ASN A 16 7.94 23.21 -5.23
CA ASN A 16 9.08 22.45 -5.71
C ASN A 16 10.25 23.41 -6.04
N VAL A 17 10.68 24.20 -5.06
CA VAL A 17 11.76 25.20 -5.17
C VAL A 17 13.11 24.50 -5.34
N ARG A 18 13.23 23.23 -4.95
CA ARG A 18 14.43 22.41 -5.24
C ARG A 18 14.60 22.04 -6.72
N SER A 19 13.62 22.32 -7.58
CA SER A 19 13.78 22.18 -9.04
C SER A 19 14.26 23.46 -9.75
N LEU A 20 14.49 24.55 -9.01
CA LEU A 20 15.08 25.78 -9.56
C LEU A 20 16.59 25.60 -9.74
N PRO A 21 17.19 26.10 -10.82
CA PRO A 21 18.60 25.92 -11.14
C PRO A 21 19.49 26.42 -9.98
N ASN A 22 20.52 25.64 -9.61
CA ASN A 22 21.43 25.89 -8.47
C ASN A 22 22.05 27.30 -8.43
N TRP A 23 22.06 28.03 -9.55
CA TRP A 23 22.53 29.41 -9.63
C TRP A 23 21.57 30.43 -8.97
N LEU A 24 20.26 30.21 -8.99
CA LEU A 24 19.26 31.07 -8.32
C LEU A 24 19.28 30.90 -6.78
N PHE A 25 19.76 29.75 -6.30
CA PHE A 25 19.82 29.39 -4.88
C PHE A 25 21.21 29.62 -4.27
N CYS A 26 22.05 30.46 -4.88
CA CYS A 26 23.25 30.92 -4.20
C CYS A 26 22.84 31.88 -3.10
N TRP A 27 23.35 31.69 -1.88
CA TRP A 27 23.13 32.65 -0.78
C TRP A 27 23.38 34.11 -1.20
N LYS A 28 24.35 34.33 -2.09
CA LYS A 28 24.66 35.65 -2.65
C LYS A 28 23.53 36.21 -3.51
N THR A 29 22.92 35.42 -4.38
CA THR A 29 21.82 35.89 -5.26
C THR A 29 20.59 36.24 -4.44
N LEU A 30 20.29 35.44 -3.41
CA LEU A 30 19.22 35.73 -2.47
C LEU A 30 19.45 37.05 -1.73
N VAL A 31 20.63 37.25 -1.15
CA VAL A 31 20.94 38.50 -0.43
C VAL A 31 20.87 39.69 -1.37
N ILE A 32 21.41 39.60 -2.59
CA ILE A 32 21.34 40.66 -3.59
C ILE A 32 19.87 40.98 -3.95
N ALA A 33 19.04 39.96 -4.18
CA ALA A 33 17.62 40.15 -4.48
C ALA A 33 16.87 40.81 -3.32
N CYS A 34 17.13 40.39 -2.07
CA CYS A 34 16.55 41.03 -0.89
C CYS A 34 17.00 42.49 -0.76
N LEU A 35 18.28 42.79 -0.92
CA LEU A 35 18.81 44.16 -0.85
C LEU A 35 18.26 45.05 -1.96
N PHE A 36 18.14 44.52 -3.18
CA PHE A 36 17.51 45.23 -4.28
C PHE A 36 16.05 45.56 -3.96
N LEU A 37 15.29 44.58 -3.43
CA LEU A 37 13.90 44.79 -3.05
C LEU A 37 13.77 45.81 -1.91
N VAL A 38 14.66 45.77 -0.91
CA VAL A 38 14.74 46.81 0.14
C VAL A 38 15.00 48.19 -0.47
N GLY A 39 15.93 48.30 -1.43
CA GLY A 39 16.21 49.56 -2.12
C GLY A 39 15.03 50.08 -2.95
N VAL A 40 14.32 49.20 -3.64
CA VAL A 40 13.10 49.55 -4.39
C VAL A 40 12.01 50.04 -3.43
N VAL A 41 11.76 49.31 -2.34
CA VAL A 41 10.77 49.72 -1.34
C VAL A 41 11.16 51.06 -0.74
N GLY A 42 12.43 51.28 -0.37
CA GLY A 42 12.92 52.56 0.16
C GLY A 42 12.83 53.72 -0.83
N TYR A 43 13.09 53.48 -2.11
CA TYR A 43 12.90 54.50 -3.15
C TYR A 43 11.43 54.90 -3.29
N ILE A 44 10.52 53.92 -3.25
CA ILE A 44 9.08 54.18 -3.27
C ILE A 44 8.69 54.95 -2.01
N ASP A 45 9.12 54.50 -0.84
CA ASP A 45 8.86 55.11 0.48
C ASP A 45 9.24 56.61 0.48
N TYR A 46 10.43 56.92 -0.02
CA TYR A 46 10.90 58.30 -0.23
C TYR A 46 9.99 59.13 -1.14
N LEU A 47 9.53 58.55 -2.26
CA LEU A 47 8.64 59.24 -3.21
C LEU A 47 7.21 59.43 -2.69
N THR A 48 6.67 58.48 -1.92
CA THR A 48 5.28 58.55 -1.41
C THR A 48 5.08 59.59 -0.31
N GLY A 49 6.13 59.99 0.39
CA GLY A 49 6.06 61.01 1.43
C GLY A 49 5.14 60.65 2.62
N TYR A 50 4.84 61.65 3.44
CA TYR A 50 4.29 61.55 4.82
C TYR A 50 2.95 60.80 4.98
N GLU A 51 2.14 60.63 3.93
CA GLU A 51 0.74 60.20 4.11
C GLU A 51 0.53 58.68 4.27
N ARG A 52 1.53 57.83 3.99
CA ARG A 52 1.39 56.35 4.04
C ARG A 52 2.72 55.64 4.39
N PRO A 53 3.01 55.33 5.68
CA PRO A 53 4.20 54.54 6.02
C PRO A 53 4.12 53.13 5.41
N LEU A 54 5.09 52.77 4.54
CA LEU A 54 5.11 51.49 3.81
C LEU A 54 5.75 50.33 4.58
N LEU A 55 5.70 50.35 5.92
CA LEU A 55 6.34 49.35 6.79
C LEU A 55 6.00 47.90 6.41
N LEU A 56 4.75 47.61 6.03
CA LEU A 56 4.34 46.25 5.62
C LEU A 56 5.08 45.75 4.38
N PHE A 57 5.55 46.62 3.47
CA PHE A 57 6.27 46.20 2.27
C PHE A 57 7.70 45.75 2.58
N TYR A 58 8.31 46.26 3.66
CA TYR A 58 9.60 45.79 4.16
C TYR A 58 9.53 44.41 4.83
N LEU A 59 8.34 43.85 5.04
CA LEU A 59 8.21 42.42 5.39
C LEU A 59 8.51 41.51 4.21
N LEU A 60 8.28 41.91 2.96
CA LEU A 60 8.55 41.08 1.79
C LEU A 60 10.01 40.61 1.68
N PRO A 61 11.03 41.48 1.76
CA PRO A 61 12.43 41.03 1.69
C PRO A 61 12.83 40.23 2.92
N VAL A 62 12.30 40.55 4.11
CA VAL A 62 12.53 39.79 5.35
C VAL A 62 11.92 38.38 5.26
N SER A 63 10.71 38.27 4.71
CA SER A 63 10.01 37.00 4.49
C SER A 63 10.78 36.12 3.50
N LEU A 64 11.26 36.70 2.39
CA LEU A 64 12.05 35.99 1.39
C LEU A 64 13.36 35.44 1.99
N ALA A 65 14.04 36.26 2.80
CA ALA A 65 15.25 35.87 3.51
C ALA A 65 15.01 34.78 4.55
N ALA A 66 13.87 34.81 5.25
CA ALA A 66 13.47 33.76 6.20
C ALA A 66 13.05 32.47 5.51
N TRP A 67 12.48 32.56 4.29
CA TRP A 67 11.94 31.41 3.56
C TRP A 67 13.03 30.55 2.92
N PHE A 68 14.00 31.20 2.28
CA PHE A 68 15.04 30.52 1.52
C PHE A 68 16.42 30.57 2.20
N GLY A 69 16.60 31.47 3.16
CA GLY A 69 17.82 31.62 3.95
C GLY A 69 17.67 31.05 5.36
N SER A 70 18.28 31.73 6.31
CA SER A 70 18.24 31.40 7.74
C SER A 70 17.67 32.58 8.55
N LEU A 71 17.32 32.31 9.82
CA LEU A 71 16.85 33.36 10.73
C LEU A 71 17.86 34.52 10.86
N PRO A 72 19.19 34.29 10.99
CA PRO A 72 20.18 35.36 10.97
C PRO A 72 20.15 36.24 9.72
N THR A 73 19.92 35.67 8.53
CA THR A 73 19.76 36.51 7.32
C THR A 73 18.51 37.32 7.31
N ALA A 74 17.39 36.76 7.76
CA ALA A 74 16.14 37.50 7.84
C ALA A 74 16.28 38.68 8.81
N LEU A 75 16.95 38.47 9.95
CA LEU A 75 17.27 39.54 10.90
C LEU A 75 18.23 40.57 10.30
N GLY A 76 19.26 40.15 9.57
CA GLY A 76 20.16 41.07 8.87
C GLY A 76 19.43 41.94 7.84
N ILE A 77 18.56 41.34 7.03
CA ILE A 77 17.72 42.07 6.07
C ILE A 77 16.70 42.98 6.80
N ALA A 78 16.17 42.57 7.95
CA ALA A 78 15.30 43.41 8.76
C ALA A 78 16.03 44.66 9.28
N VAL A 79 17.27 44.52 9.75
CA VAL A 79 18.11 45.65 10.18
C VAL A 79 18.40 46.60 9.01
N VAL A 80 18.75 46.06 7.83
CA VAL A 80 18.97 46.88 6.62
C VAL A 80 17.68 47.59 6.20
N SER A 81 16.54 46.92 6.27
CA SER A 81 15.22 47.50 5.96
C SER A 81 14.89 48.67 6.87
N ILE A 82 15.17 48.54 8.17
CA ILE A 82 14.96 49.62 9.15
C ILE A 82 15.92 50.79 8.88
N ALA A 83 17.19 50.51 8.58
CA ALA A 83 18.17 51.55 8.26
C ALA A 83 17.77 52.35 7.00
N VAL A 84 17.27 51.67 5.96
CA VAL A 84 16.78 52.30 4.73
C VAL A 84 15.50 53.10 4.95
N SER A 85 14.57 52.57 5.77
CA SER A 85 13.36 53.31 6.17
C SER A 85 13.71 54.57 6.96
N MET A 86 14.63 54.48 7.93
CA MET A 86 15.11 55.65 8.69
C MET A 86 15.80 56.70 7.80
N LEU A 87 16.61 56.27 6.83
CA LEU A 87 17.27 57.18 5.90
C LEU A 87 16.24 57.91 5.02
N SER A 88 15.20 57.20 4.60
CA SER A 88 14.09 57.76 3.80
C SER A 88 13.28 58.78 4.60
N ASP A 89 12.95 58.46 5.86
CA ASP A 89 12.25 59.37 6.79
C ASP A 89 13.03 60.67 7.06
N VAL A 90 14.34 60.55 7.27
CA VAL A 90 15.23 61.72 7.48
C VAL A 90 15.31 62.56 6.22
N ALA A 91 15.45 61.94 5.05
CA ALA A 91 15.47 62.62 3.76
C ALA A 91 14.13 63.31 3.44
N ALA A 92 13.02 62.80 3.97
CA ALA A 92 11.68 63.37 3.85
C ALA A 92 11.37 64.46 4.91
N GLY A 93 12.26 64.69 5.89
CA GLY A 93 12.14 65.78 6.88
C GLY A 93 11.23 65.49 8.08
N ILE A 94 11.04 64.22 8.47
CA ILE A 94 10.11 63.81 9.53
C ILE A 94 10.75 63.92 10.93
N PRO A 95 10.20 64.70 11.91
CA PRO A 95 10.79 64.83 13.25
C PRO A 95 10.43 63.68 14.22
N ALA A 96 11.46 63.13 14.87
CA ALA A 96 11.52 62.59 16.24
C ALA A 96 10.40 61.67 16.79
N LEU A 97 9.78 60.82 15.97
CA LEU A 97 9.18 59.54 16.43
C LEU A 97 9.96 58.30 15.94
N GLY A 98 11.13 58.50 15.33
CA GLY A 98 11.88 57.47 14.59
C GLY A 98 12.35 56.29 15.43
N PHE A 99 12.72 56.48 16.70
CA PHE A 99 13.23 55.36 17.53
C PHE A 99 12.13 54.38 17.95
N TRP A 100 10.92 54.88 18.24
CA TRP A 100 9.77 54.04 18.60
C TRP A 100 9.27 53.24 17.39
N ASN A 101 9.19 53.90 16.23
CA ASN A 101 8.84 53.25 14.97
C ASN A 101 9.88 52.19 14.57
N ALA A 102 11.18 52.48 14.70
CA ALA A 102 12.24 51.51 14.44
C ALA A 102 12.19 50.32 15.40
N GLY A 103 11.95 50.56 16.69
CA GLY A 103 11.79 49.51 17.70
C GLY A 103 10.59 48.60 17.41
N MET A 104 9.42 49.18 17.13
CA MET A 104 8.21 48.45 16.76
C MET A 104 8.40 47.65 15.46
N ALA A 105 9.01 48.26 14.44
CA ALA A 105 9.31 47.59 13.18
C ALA A 105 10.26 46.40 13.38
N PHE A 106 11.35 46.59 14.14
CA PHE A 106 12.28 45.52 14.46
C PHE A 106 11.60 44.35 15.17
N ILE A 107 10.82 44.62 16.22
CA ILE A 107 10.11 43.57 16.97
C ILE A 107 9.15 42.82 16.04
N SER A 108 8.38 43.54 15.22
CA SER A 108 7.42 42.93 14.30
C SER A 108 8.10 42.05 13.24
N TYR A 109 9.21 42.51 12.65
CA TYR A 109 9.95 41.78 11.62
C TYR A 109 10.70 40.58 12.21
N ALA A 110 11.28 40.73 13.40
CA ALA A 110 11.96 39.64 14.10
C ALA A 110 10.96 38.54 14.52
N LEU A 111 9.80 38.93 15.05
CA LEU A 111 8.73 37.99 15.40
C LEU A 111 8.21 37.26 14.16
N PHE A 112 7.94 38.00 13.07
CA PHE A 112 7.48 37.42 11.82
C PHE A 112 8.51 36.45 11.21
N ALA A 113 9.78 36.87 11.11
CA ALA A 113 10.87 36.03 10.62
C ALA A 113 11.04 34.77 11.49
N GLY A 114 10.96 34.91 12.82
CA GLY A 114 11.03 33.80 13.76
C GLY A 114 9.90 32.79 13.56
N LEU A 115 8.65 33.27 13.47
CA LEU A 115 7.48 32.42 13.24
C LEU A 115 7.54 31.73 11.87
N LEU A 116 7.91 32.45 10.83
CA LEU A 116 8.03 31.90 9.47
C LEU A 116 9.13 30.84 9.40
N SER A 117 10.31 31.10 9.94
CA SER A 117 11.39 30.12 10.01
C SER A 117 10.97 28.88 10.83
N LYS A 118 10.29 29.06 11.98
CA LYS A 118 9.79 27.94 12.78
C LYS A 118 8.76 27.11 12.00
N LEU A 119 7.78 27.75 11.35
CA LEU A 119 6.78 27.08 10.53
C LEU A 119 7.42 26.24 9.43
N LEU A 120 8.36 26.81 8.69
CA LEU A 120 9.06 26.11 7.61
C LEU A 120 9.88 24.92 8.13
N THR A 121 10.53 25.05 9.28
CA THR A 121 11.25 23.91 9.90
C THR A 121 10.31 22.81 10.37
N LEU A 122 9.13 23.15 10.91
CA LEU A 122 8.14 22.17 11.36
C LEU A 122 7.50 21.43 10.18
N VAL A 123 7.15 22.14 9.10
CA VAL A 123 6.71 21.53 7.84
C VAL A 123 7.85 20.68 7.24
N GLY A 124 9.09 21.16 7.38
CA GLY A 124 10.35 20.44 7.21
C GLY A 124 10.31 19.02 7.77
N GLU A 125 10.20 18.98 9.09
CA GLU A 125 10.28 17.79 9.92
C GLU A 125 9.05 16.88 9.79
N LEU A 126 7.85 17.46 9.65
CA LEU A 126 6.63 16.68 9.45
C LEU A 126 6.68 15.88 8.14
N ASP A 127 7.08 16.52 7.04
CA ASP A 127 7.24 15.84 5.75
C ASP A 127 8.29 14.72 5.83
N ARG A 128 9.42 14.95 6.51
CA ARG A 128 10.43 13.91 6.74
C ARG A 128 9.87 12.73 7.52
N ARG A 129 9.14 13.00 8.60
CA ARG A 129 8.50 11.95 9.42
C ARG A 129 7.44 11.19 8.64
N VAL A 130 6.64 11.88 7.83
CA VAL A 130 5.66 11.24 6.95
C VAL A 130 6.38 10.32 5.97
N GLN A 131 7.42 10.80 5.28
CA GLN A 131 8.19 9.97 4.35
C GLN A 131 8.84 8.76 5.02
N GLU A 132 9.43 8.92 6.20
CA GLU A 132 10.01 7.83 6.98
C GLU A 132 8.97 6.79 7.39
N ARG A 133 7.81 7.24 7.89
CA ARG A 133 6.70 6.36 8.26
C ARG A 133 6.11 5.65 7.04
N THR A 134 5.92 6.35 5.94
CA THR A 134 5.42 5.77 4.69
C THR A 134 6.39 4.72 4.15
N ALA A 135 7.70 5.00 4.13
CA ALA A 135 8.71 4.04 3.70
C ALA A 135 8.77 2.81 4.62
N ALA A 136 8.67 3.00 5.95
CA ALA A 136 8.60 1.90 6.90
C ALA A 136 7.35 1.03 6.70
N LEU A 137 6.17 1.65 6.55
CA LEU A 137 4.91 0.93 6.27
C LEU A 137 4.98 0.17 4.95
N GLN A 138 5.56 0.75 3.90
CA GLN A 138 5.73 0.07 2.61
C GLN A 138 6.62 -1.18 2.73
N ARG A 139 7.69 -1.12 3.53
CA ARG A 139 8.53 -2.29 3.81
C ARG A 139 7.77 -3.37 4.57
N GLU A 140 7.03 -2.97 5.61
CA GLU A 140 6.23 -3.91 6.40
C GLU A 140 5.14 -4.59 5.55
N VAL A 141 4.45 -3.83 4.69
CA VAL A 141 3.47 -4.38 3.74
C VAL A 141 4.12 -5.35 2.76
N ALA A 142 5.29 -5.01 2.21
CA ALA A 142 6.02 -5.89 1.29
C ALA A 142 6.49 -7.19 1.98
N GLU A 143 6.93 -7.10 3.24
CA GLU A 143 7.32 -8.25 4.04
C GLU A 143 6.13 -9.14 4.39
N ARG A 144 5.01 -8.55 4.83
CA ARG A 144 3.76 -9.29 5.05
C ARG A 144 3.30 -10.02 3.79
N GLN A 145 3.27 -9.34 2.64
CA GLN A 145 2.90 -9.96 1.36
C GLN A 145 3.84 -11.09 0.96
N ARG A 146 5.13 -11.00 1.29
CA ARG A 146 6.08 -12.10 1.07
C ARG A 146 5.76 -13.30 1.95
N LEU A 147 5.52 -13.07 3.24
CA LEU A 147 5.17 -14.14 4.19
C LEU A 147 3.83 -14.80 3.84
N ASP A 148 2.82 -14.02 3.45
CA ASP A 148 1.53 -14.56 3.01
C ASP A 148 1.69 -15.48 1.79
N ARG A 149 2.55 -15.12 0.84
CA ARG A 149 2.86 -15.99 -0.31
C ARG A 149 3.58 -17.26 0.11
N GLU A 150 4.52 -17.18 1.04
CA GLU A 150 5.25 -18.34 1.56
C GLU A 150 4.31 -19.29 2.31
N ILE A 151 3.43 -18.76 3.17
CA ILE A 151 2.38 -19.51 3.86
C ILE A 151 1.46 -20.18 2.84
N ALA A 152 1.00 -19.46 1.81
CA ALA A 152 0.16 -20.03 0.76
C ALA A 152 0.86 -21.18 0.02
N GLN A 153 2.14 -21.03 -0.30
CA GLN A 153 2.94 -22.08 -0.95
C GLN A 153 3.17 -23.31 -0.06
N VAL A 154 3.35 -23.11 1.25
CA VAL A 154 3.48 -24.22 2.21
C VAL A 154 2.14 -24.92 2.36
N ALA A 155 1.05 -24.17 2.51
CA ALA A 155 -0.30 -24.72 2.61
C ALA A 155 -0.70 -25.52 1.36
N ASP A 156 -0.35 -25.05 0.15
CA ASP A 156 -0.61 -25.78 -1.10
C ASP A 156 0.18 -27.10 -1.13
N ARG A 157 1.47 -27.07 -0.80
CA ARG A 157 2.31 -28.28 -0.72
C ARG A 157 1.77 -29.29 0.28
N GLU A 158 1.35 -28.84 1.47
CA GLU A 158 0.82 -29.74 2.49
C GLU A 158 -0.54 -30.32 2.09
N ARG A 159 -1.40 -29.54 1.43
CA ARG A 159 -2.66 -30.06 0.87
C ARG A 159 -2.41 -31.15 -0.18
N ARG A 160 -1.47 -30.94 -1.11
CA ARG A 160 -1.10 -31.96 -2.10
C ARG A 160 -0.61 -33.24 -1.43
N ARG A 161 0.30 -33.08 -0.45
CA ARG A 161 0.83 -34.19 0.34
C ARG A 161 -0.28 -34.95 1.08
N LEU A 162 -1.21 -34.26 1.72
CA LEU A 162 -2.34 -34.88 2.42
C LEU A 162 -3.28 -35.61 1.45
N GLY A 163 -3.59 -35.03 0.29
CA GLY A 163 -4.40 -35.68 -0.73
C GLY A 163 -3.77 -36.98 -1.23
N GLN A 164 -2.46 -36.97 -1.50
CA GLN A 164 -1.68 -38.15 -1.85
C GLN A 164 -1.65 -39.19 -0.73
N ASP A 165 -1.32 -38.80 0.50
CA ASP A 165 -1.28 -39.71 1.66
C ASP A 165 -2.66 -40.36 1.92
N LEU A 166 -3.77 -39.62 1.75
CA LEU A 166 -5.13 -40.15 1.84
C LEU A 166 -5.42 -41.17 0.73
N HIS A 167 -5.11 -40.83 -0.52
CA HIS A 167 -5.36 -41.72 -1.66
C HIS A 167 -4.54 -43.01 -1.58
N ASP A 168 -3.24 -42.87 -1.34
CA ASP A 168 -2.28 -43.97 -1.39
C ASP A 168 -2.35 -44.85 -0.15
N ARG A 169 -2.40 -44.27 1.06
CA ARG A 169 -2.35 -45.09 2.29
C ARG A 169 -3.74 -45.52 2.71
N LEU A 170 -4.63 -44.55 2.95
CA LEU A 170 -5.94 -44.84 3.51
C LEU A 170 -6.84 -45.52 2.46
N GLY A 171 -6.83 -45.03 1.22
CA GLY A 171 -7.58 -45.63 0.11
C GLY A 171 -7.19 -47.10 -0.15
N GLN A 172 -5.89 -47.41 -0.18
CA GLN A 172 -5.43 -48.79 -0.35
C GLN A 172 -5.82 -49.68 0.84
N TYR A 173 -5.70 -49.17 2.07
CA TYR A 173 -6.05 -49.93 3.28
C TYR A 173 -7.55 -50.28 3.32
N LEU A 174 -8.41 -49.31 3.01
CA LEU A 174 -9.85 -49.52 2.93
C LEU A 174 -10.22 -50.49 1.80
N THR A 175 -9.58 -50.37 0.64
CA THR A 175 -9.80 -51.30 -0.49
C THR A 175 -9.45 -52.75 -0.11
N GLY A 176 -8.31 -52.95 0.56
CA GLY A 176 -7.93 -54.27 1.08
C GLY A 176 -8.92 -54.81 2.12
N THR A 177 -9.43 -53.93 2.99
CA THR A 177 -10.43 -54.27 4.01
C THR A 177 -11.77 -54.66 3.36
N ALA A 178 -12.21 -53.93 2.33
CA ALA A 178 -13.42 -54.25 1.57
C ALA A 178 -13.32 -55.63 0.91
N LEU A 179 -12.17 -55.93 0.29
CA LEU A 179 -11.93 -57.24 -0.33
C LEU A 179 -12.02 -58.37 0.72
N ALA A 180 -11.39 -58.20 1.88
CA ALA A 180 -11.44 -59.17 2.97
C ALA A 180 -12.86 -59.37 3.52
N ALA A 181 -13.62 -58.28 3.68
CA ALA A 181 -15.02 -58.31 4.12
C ALA A 181 -15.93 -59.00 3.09
N GLN A 182 -15.72 -58.75 1.79
CA GLN A 182 -16.44 -59.39 0.71
C GLN A 182 -16.19 -60.91 0.69
N VAL A 183 -14.94 -61.35 0.83
CA VAL A 183 -14.59 -62.77 0.95
C VAL A 183 -15.26 -63.41 2.18
N LEU A 184 -15.33 -62.71 3.30
CA LEU A 184 -16.03 -63.19 4.49
C LEU A 184 -17.53 -63.34 4.24
N LYS A 185 -18.17 -62.35 3.60
CA LYS A 185 -19.58 -62.39 3.19
C LYS A 185 -19.87 -63.59 2.30
N GLU A 186 -19.05 -63.83 1.28
CA GLU A 186 -19.18 -64.97 0.37
C GLU A 186 -19.04 -66.32 1.10
N LYS A 187 -18.09 -66.44 2.04
CA LYS A 187 -17.93 -67.65 2.86
C LYS A 187 -19.13 -67.90 3.78
N LEU A 188 -19.73 -66.85 4.35
CA LEU A 188 -20.95 -66.95 5.17
C LEU A 188 -22.15 -67.34 4.29
N ALA A 189 -22.26 -66.76 3.10
CA ALA A 189 -23.32 -67.07 2.14
C ALA A 189 -23.26 -68.53 1.68
N ALA A 190 -22.06 -69.04 1.37
CA ALA A 190 -21.85 -70.45 1.02
C ALA A 190 -22.26 -71.43 2.14
N LYS A 191 -22.25 -70.98 3.40
CA LYS A 191 -22.69 -71.76 4.57
C LYS A 191 -24.15 -71.50 4.95
N SER A 192 -24.88 -70.66 4.22
CA SER A 192 -26.24 -70.22 4.58
C SER A 192 -26.33 -69.67 6.01
N ALA A 193 -25.27 -68.98 6.46
CA ALA A 193 -25.20 -68.44 7.81
C ALA A 193 -26.16 -67.24 7.97
N PRO A 194 -26.84 -67.07 9.11
CA PRO A 194 -27.76 -65.95 9.34
C PRO A 194 -27.06 -64.58 9.35
N GLU A 195 -25.75 -64.53 9.60
CA GLU A 195 -24.95 -63.30 9.70
C GLU A 195 -24.60 -62.66 8.35
N VAL A 196 -25.00 -63.27 7.21
CA VAL A 196 -24.72 -62.73 5.86
C VAL A 196 -25.21 -61.29 5.70
N ALA A 197 -26.39 -60.97 6.26
CA ALA A 197 -26.96 -59.63 6.19
C ALA A 197 -26.12 -58.59 6.97
N GLU A 198 -25.50 -58.99 8.09
CA GLU A 198 -24.61 -58.10 8.85
C GLU A 198 -23.25 -57.94 8.15
N ALA A 199 -22.73 -59.01 7.53
CA ALA A 199 -21.53 -58.93 6.71
C ALA A 199 -21.73 -58.04 5.47
N GLU A 200 -22.91 -58.06 4.86
CA GLU A 200 -23.27 -57.17 3.75
C GLU A 200 -23.30 -55.71 4.18
N LYS A 201 -23.91 -55.38 5.32
CA LYS A 201 -23.86 -54.02 5.87
C LYS A 201 -22.42 -53.54 6.11
N LEU A 202 -21.54 -54.42 6.63
CA LEU A 202 -20.14 -54.08 6.85
C LEU A 202 -19.41 -53.74 5.54
N VAL A 203 -19.65 -54.52 4.48
CA VAL A 203 -19.11 -54.21 3.14
C VAL A 203 -19.58 -52.83 2.68
N ASN A 204 -20.89 -52.56 2.77
CA ASN A 204 -21.45 -51.28 2.35
C ASN A 204 -20.85 -50.09 3.13
N TYR A 205 -20.62 -50.22 4.44
CA TYR A 205 -19.97 -49.17 5.24
C TYR A 205 -18.51 -48.93 4.82
N ILE A 206 -17.78 -49.98 4.45
CA ILE A 206 -16.39 -49.83 3.98
C ILE A 206 -16.37 -49.17 2.60
N GLU A 207 -17.28 -49.56 1.69
CA GLU A 207 -17.41 -48.95 0.37
C GLU A 207 -17.76 -47.47 0.47
N GLU A 208 -18.71 -47.08 1.34
CA GLU A 208 -19.02 -45.69 1.62
C GLU A 208 -17.80 -44.93 2.19
N GLY A 209 -17.01 -45.58 3.06
CA GLY A 209 -15.75 -45.04 3.58
C GLY A 209 -14.68 -44.82 2.50
N ILE A 210 -14.58 -45.72 1.52
CA ILE A 210 -13.69 -45.58 0.35
C ILE A 210 -14.10 -44.34 -0.45
N ASP A 211 -15.39 -44.18 -0.71
CA ASP A 211 -15.90 -43.04 -1.47
C ASP A 211 -15.69 -41.72 -0.73
N LEU A 212 -15.95 -41.66 0.57
CA LEU A 212 -15.63 -40.50 1.41
C LEU A 212 -14.14 -40.14 1.34
N THR A 213 -13.27 -41.13 1.44
CA THR A 213 -11.81 -40.94 1.38
C THR A 213 -11.36 -40.41 0.02
N ARG A 214 -11.86 -41.00 -1.08
CA ARG A 214 -11.56 -40.53 -2.44
C ARG A 214 -12.01 -39.09 -2.67
N ASN A 215 -13.17 -38.71 -2.13
CA ASN A 215 -13.69 -37.35 -2.26
C ASN A 215 -12.86 -36.35 -1.46
N LEU A 216 -12.46 -36.70 -0.23
CA LEU A 216 -11.55 -35.88 0.56
C LEU A 216 -10.20 -35.71 -0.14
N ALA A 217 -9.62 -36.80 -0.66
CA ALA A 217 -8.38 -36.76 -1.41
C ALA A 217 -8.49 -35.81 -2.62
N ARG A 218 -9.56 -35.92 -3.42
CA ARG A 218 -9.84 -35.02 -4.56
C ARG A 218 -9.97 -33.55 -4.16
N GLY A 219 -10.58 -33.24 -3.02
CA GLY A 219 -10.68 -31.86 -2.50
C GLY A 219 -9.36 -31.27 -1.99
N PHE A 220 -8.40 -32.12 -1.62
CA PHE A 220 -7.06 -31.70 -1.24
C PHE A 220 -6.09 -31.66 -2.43
N PHE A 221 -6.26 -32.55 -3.39
CA PHE A 221 -5.42 -32.74 -4.58
C PHE A 221 -6.22 -33.41 -5.71
N SER A 222 -6.32 -32.78 -6.88
CA SER A 222 -6.94 -33.37 -8.07
C SER A 222 -5.87 -33.61 -9.13
N PRO A 223 -5.45 -34.88 -9.35
CA PRO A 223 -4.52 -35.24 -10.42
C PRO A 223 -5.07 -34.92 -11.81
N GLU A 224 -6.41 -34.97 -11.98
CA GLU A 224 -7.08 -34.69 -13.26
C GLU A 224 -6.76 -33.27 -13.76
N LEU A 225 -6.60 -32.33 -12.82
CA LEU A 225 -6.26 -30.93 -13.11
C LEU A 225 -4.83 -30.74 -13.64
N GLU A 226 -3.90 -31.63 -13.27
CA GLU A 226 -2.50 -31.60 -13.75
C GLU A 226 -2.32 -32.37 -15.07
N ALA A 227 -3.12 -33.41 -15.33
CA ALA A 227 -3.00 -34.28 -16.50
C ALA A 227 -3.84 -33.81 -17.71
N ASP A 228 -5.14 -33.55 -17.51
CA ASP A 228 -6.11 -33.35 -18.59
C ASP A 228 -6.66 -31.91 -18.65
N GLY A 229 -6.31 -31.08 -17.65
CA GLY A 229 -6.59 -29.64 -17.63
C GLY A 229 -7.92 -29.27 -16.97
N LEU A 230 -8.13 -27.95 -16.81
CA LEU A 230 -9.25 -27.40 -16.02
C LEU A 230 -10.63 -27.80 -16.56
N SER A 231 -10.82 -27.81 -17.87
CA SER A 231 -12.12 -28.15 -18.49
C SER A 231 -12.56 -29.56 -18.12
N VAL A 232 -11.65 -30.55 -18.24
CA VAL A 232 -11.92 -31.96 -17.94
C VAL A 232 -12.23 -32.15 -16.46
N ALA A 233 -11.48 -31.48 -15.58
CA ALA A 233 -11.77 -31.57 -14.15
C ALA A 233 -13.15 -31.00 -13.80
N LEU A 234 -13.55 -29.85 -14.38
CA LEU A 234 -14.87 -29.24 -14.15
C LEU A 234 -16.01 -30.09 -14.70
N GLU A 235 -15.80 -30.77 -15.82
CA GLU A 235 -16.76 -31.74 -16.38
C GLU A 235 -16.94 -32.93 -15.42
N GLY A 236 -15.84 -33.52 -14.94
CA GLY A 236 -15.89 -34.59 -13.95
C GLY A 236 -16.52 -34.15 -12.61
N LEU A 237 -16.36 -32.89 -12.21
CA LEU A 237 -17.03 -32.33 -11.03
C LEU A 237 -18.56 -32.26 -11.24
N ALA A 238 -19.03 -31.81 -12.41
CA ALA A 238 -20.44 -31.74 -12.74
C ALA A 238 -21.09 -33.13 -12.81
N GLU A 239 -20.40 -34.12 -13.38
CA GLU A 239 -20.82 -35.52 -13.38
C GLU A 239 -20.95 -36.05 -11.96
N ASN A 240 -19.94 -35.82 -11.11
CA ASN A 240 -19.95 -36.32 -9.72
C ASN A 240 -21.09 -35.71 -8.89
N ILE A 241 -21.37 -34.40 -9.06
CA ILE A 241 -22.51 -33.74 -8.43
C ILE A 241 -23.83 -34.35 -8.91
N SER A 242 -23.92 -34.62 -10.20
CA SER A 242 -25.14 -35.19 -10.80
C SER A 242 -25.43 -36.59 -10.30
N GLU A 243 -24.42 -37.47 -10.27
CA GLU A 243 -24.56 -38.83 -9.76
C GLU A 243 -24.91 -38.86 -8.28
N ARG A 244 -24.26 -38.02 -7.48
CA ARG A 244 -24.35 -38.12 -6.02
C ARG A 244 -25.57 -37.44 -5.42
N PHE A 245 -25.94 -36.27 -5.95
CA PHE A 245 -27.04 -35.48 -5.40
C PHE A 245 -28.32 -35.61 -6.22
N ALA A 246 -28.29 -36.36 -7.33
CA ALA A 246 -29.40 -36.47 -8.28
C ALA A 246 -29.89 -35.10 -8.79
N ILE A 247 -28.97 -34.15 -8.96
CA ILE A 247 -29.21 -32.80 -9.46
C ILE A 247 -28.69 -32.73 -10.91
N ASN A 248 -29.45 -32.18 -11.84
CA ASN A 248 -28.97 -31.99 -13.21
C ASN A 248 -27.90 -30.87 -13.25
N CYS A 249 -26.62 -31.24 -13.19
CA CYS A 249 -25.48 -30.33 -13.29
C CYS A 249 -24.75 -30.56 -14.61
N ILE A 250 -24.63 -29.52 -15.43
CA ILE A 250 -24.02 -29.61 -16.76
C ILE A 250 -22.92 -28.55 -16.86
N PHE A 251 -21.71 -28.96 -17.22
CA PHE A 251 -20.63 -28.05 -17.55
C PHE A 251 -20.70 -27.63 -19.02
N HIS A 252 -20.59 -26.33 -19.29
CA HIS A 252 -20.49 -25.78 -20.63
C HIS A 252 -19.22 -24.94 -20.73
N GLY A 253 -18.20 -25.44 -21.43
CA GLY A 253 -16.93 -24.76 -21.65
C GLY A 253 -16.31 -25.14 -22.99
N GLU A 254 -15.38 -24.34 -23.50
CA GLU A 254 -14.58 -24.69 -24.67
C GLU A 254 -13.60 -25.83 -24.35
N GLU A 255 -13.28 -26.65 -25.35
CA GLU A 255 -12.45 -27.88 -25.26
C GLU A 255 -11.05 -27.64 -24.66
N SER A 256 -10.57 -26.38 -24.64
CA SER A 256 -9.33 -26.01 -23.96
C SER A 256 -9.46 -24.61 -23.38
N ILE A 257 -9.65 -24.50 -22.06
CA ILE A 257 -9.41 -23.24 -21.35
C ILE A 257 -7.89 -23.16 -21.13
N PRO A 258 -7.15 -22.25 -21.80
CA PRO A 258 -5.70 -22.21 -21.71
C PRO A 258 -5.25 -21.55 -20.40
N VAL A 259 -5.40 -22.25 -19.28
CA VAL A 259 -4.85 -21.81 -18.00
C VAL A 259 -3.41 -22.31 -17.90
N ARG A 260 -2.45 -21.43 -18.25
CA ARG A 260 -1.02 -21.77 -18.24
C ARG A 260 -0.44 -21.99 -16.84
N ASP A 261 -1.10 -21.46 -15.81
CA ASP A 261 -0.66 -21.56 -14.43
C ASP A 261 -1.51 -22.60 -13.68
N SER A 262 -0.90 -23.73 -13.33
CA SER A 262 -1.52 -24.81 -12.56
C SER A 262 -2.12 -24.33 -11.23
N ALA A 263 -1.52 -23.32 -10.58
CA ALA A 263 -2.06 -22.76 -9.34
C ALA A 263 -3.37 -21.99 -9.59
N VAL A 264 -3.47 -21.27 -10.71
CA VAL A 264 -4.69 -20.56 -11.11
C VAL A 264 -5.78 -21.57 -11.47
N ALA A 265 -5.45 -22.63 -12.21
CA ALA A 265 -6.39 -23.70 -12.53
C ALA A 265 -6.95 -24.33 -11.25
N THR A 266 -6.07 -24.62 -10.28
CA THR A 266 -6.45 -25.21 -8.98
C THR A 266 -7.42 -24.30 -8.21
N GLN A 267 -7.18 -23.00 -8.21
CA GLN A 267 -8.08 -22.07 -7.53
C GLN A 267 -9.41 -21.89 -8.25
N LEU A 268 -9.42 -21.86 -9.58
CA LEU A 268 -10.67 -21.80 -10.35
C LEU A 268 -11.54 -23.04 -10.12
N TYR A 269 -10.92 -24.23 -10.13
CA TYR A 269 -11.60 -25.47 -9.81
C TYR A 269 -12.21 -25.45 -8.40
N ARG A 270 -11.45 -24.96 -7.40
CA ARG A 270 -11.92 -24.81 -6.01
C ARG A 270 -13.05 -23.80 -5.82
N ILE A 271 -13.18 -22.79 -6.69
CA ILE A 271 -14.28 -21.84 -6.63
C ILE A 271 -15.57 -22.48 -7.18
N ALA A 272 -15.44 -23.39 -8.15
CA ALA A 272 -16.56 -24.10 -8.75
C ALA A 272 -17.09 -25.25 -7.87
N GLN A 273 -16.20 -25.88 -7.09
CA GLN A 273 -16.52 -26.94 -6.12
C GLN A 273 -17.26 -26.41 -4.88
#